data_AF-A0A2J7TBY2-F1
#
_entry.id   AF-A0A2J7TBY2-F1
#
_cell.length_a   1.000
_cell.length_b   1.000
_cell.length_c   1.000
_cell.angle_alpha   90.00
_cell.angle_beta   90.00
_cell.angle_gamma   90.00
#
_symmetry.space_group_name_H-M   'P 1'
#
loop_
_entity.id
_entity.type
_entity.pdbx_description
1 polymer ?
#
loop_
_entity_poly.entity_id
_entity_poly.type
_entity_poly.pdbx_seq_one_letter_code
_entity_poly.pdbx_strand_id
1 'polypeptide(L)'
;PPKENNPLNPRERAASPAQHRLPTDFEPSADDLAFGAAEGLSGAEIARTIEDLRLWAAEAIGTKALRADWHATLRRFMRRDADAKRTRPSSPASVPPAALPKTFHVKRDSPQGEAWWSFVKSKTGKTPPLDKAGGWRFPSEWPPGEPTRAQQMAES
;
A
#
# COMPACT_ATOMS: atom_id res chain seq x y z
N PRO A 1 -72.46 -23.33 -24.11
CA PRO A 1 -71.74 -22.94 -22.89
C PRO A 1 -70.41 -22.23 -23.21
N PRO A 2 -70.25 -20.92 -22.94
CA PRO A 2 -68.94 -20.29 -23.03
C PRO A 2 -68.14 -20.64 -21.77
N LYS A 3 -66.93 -21.16 -21.95
CA LYS A 3 -65.97 -21.36 -20.86
C LYS A 3 -65.38 -20.02 -20.49
N GLU A 4 -65.87 -19.49 -19.39
CA GLU A 4 -65.21 -18.51 -18.53
C GLU A 4 -64.01 -19.18 -17.82
N ASN A 5 -62.98 -18.38 -17.50
CA ASN A 5 -61.76 -18.65 -16.71
C ASN A 5 -60.47 -19.06 -17.44
N ASN A 6 -59.52 -18.13 -17.57
CA ASN A 6 -58.26 -18.14 -16.79
C ASN A 6 -57.51 -16.79 -16.90
N PRO A 7 -56.61 -16.41 -15.97
CA PRO A 7 -56.64 -15.11 -15.31
C PRO A 7 -55.50 -14.21 -15.80
N LEU A 8 -55.62 -12.92 -15.49
CA LEU A 8 -54.52 -11.97 -15.54
C LEU A 8 -53.31 -12.52 -14.76
N ASN A 9 -52.16 -12.72 -15.41
CA ASN A 9 -50.90 -13.05 -14.75
C ASN A 9 -49.70 -12.80 -15.68
N PRO A 10 -48.47 -12.66 -15.19
CA PRO A 10 -47.90 -11.65 -14.31
C PRO A 10 -46.96 -10.77 -15.16
N ARG A 11 -47.53 -10.07 -16.16
CA ARG A 11 -46.74 -9.23 -17.07
C ARG A 11 -46.41 -7.85 -16.47
N GLU A 12 -46.52 -7.71 -15.15
CA GLU A 12 -45.58 -6.91 -14.36
C GLU A 12 -44.19 -7.55 -14.46
N ARG A 13 -43.64 -7.56 -15.69
CA ARG A 13 -42.19 -7.54 -15.85
C ARG A 13 -41.79 -6.26 -15.14
N ALA A 14 -41.32 -6.38 -13.90
CA ALA A 14 -40.60 -5.32 -13.22
C ALA A 14 -39.69 -4.69 -14.26
N ALA A 15 -40.04 -3.47 -14.69
CA ALA A 15 -39.35 -2.84 -15.81
C ALA A 15 -37.88 -2.79 -15.42
N SER A 16 -37.00 -3.36 -16.24
CA SER A 16 -35.57 -3.32 -15.96
C SER A 16 -35.20 -1.88 -15.62
N PRO A 17 -34.57 -1.63 -14.46
CA PRO A 17 -34.32 -0.28 -14.00
C PRO A 17 -33.62 0.51 -15.11
N ALA A 18 -34.17 1.69 -15.40
CA ALA A 18 -33.70 2.51 -16.51
C ALA A 18 -32.21 2.80 -16.33
N GLN A 19 -31.40 2.43 -17.33
CA GLN A 19 -29.98 2.68 -17.28
C GLN A 19 -29.73 4.16 -17.59
N HIS A 20 -29.04 4.84 -16.69
CA HIS A 20 -28.75 6.27 -16.80
C HIS A 20 -27.25 6.52 -16.63
N ARG A 21 -26.79 7.67 -17.14
CA ARG A 21 -25.42 8.14 -16.87
C ARG A 21 -25.28 8.54 -15.40
N LEU A 22 -24.04 8.62 -14.93
CA LEU A 22 -23.75 9.11 -13.58
C LEU A 22 -24.26 10.56 -13.48
N PRO A 23 -25.13 10.88 -12.52
CA PRO A 23 -25.54 12.26 -12.26
C PRO A 23 -24.33 13.14 -11.89
N THR A 24 -24.33 14.40 -12.33
CA THR A 24 -23.28 15.36 -11.96
C THR A 24 -23.23 15.59 -10.45
N ASP A 25 -24.41 15.60 -9.80
CA ASP A 25 -24.58 15.76 -8.35
C ASP A 25 -24.62 14.42 -7.61
N PHE A 26 -24.03 13.35 -8.18
CA PHE A 26 -24.00 12.06 -7.52
C PHE A 26 -23.19 12.13 -6.23
N GLU A 27 -23.86 11.82 -5.12
CA GLU A 27 -23.28 11.75 -3.79
C GLU A 27 -23.43 10.32 -3.22
N PRO A 28 -22.38 9.78 -2.56
CA PRO A 28 -22.47 8.49 -1.90
C PRO A 28 -23.48 8.55 -0.75
N SER A 29 -24.24 7.46 -0.56
CA SER A 29 -25.13 7.33 0.60
C SER A 29 -24.34 7.00 1.87
N ALA A 30 -24.95 7.22 3.03
CA ALA A 30 -24.38 6.79 4.30
C ALA A 30 -24.08 5.28 4.33
N ASP A 31 -24.93 4.46 3.68
CA ASP A 31 -24.73 3.02 3.54
C ASP A 31 -23.49 2.68 2.70
N ASP A 32 -23.15 3.48 1.69
CA ASP A 32 -21.95 3.23 0.89
C ASP A 32 -20.67 3.58 1.66
N LEU A 33 -20.72 4.66 2.44
CA LEU A 33 -19.62 5.03 3.34
C LEU A 33 -19.41 3.95 4.41
N ALA A 34 -20.49 3.46 5.01
CA ALA A 34 -20.45 2.36 5.96
C ALA A 34 -19.93 1.06 5.31
N PHE A 35 -20.33 0.77 4.07
CA PHE A 35 -19.83 -0.37 3.31
C PHE A 35 -18.33 -0.28 3.06
N GLY A 36 -17.83 0.87 2.59
CA GLY A 36 -16.39 1.09 2.38
C GLY A 36 -15.58 0.91 3.66
N ALA A 37 -16.09 1.44 4.79
CA ALA A 37 -15.47 1.26 6.10
C ALA A 37 -15.45 -0.21 6.54
N ALA A 38 -16.54 -0.94 6.33
CA ALA A 38 -16.62 -2.37 6.64
C ALA A 38 -15.65 -3.22 5.80
N GLU A 39 -15.34 -2.81 4.57
CA GLU A 39 -14.34 -3.45 3.72
C GLU A 39 -12.88 -3.14 4.15
N GLY A 40 -12.68 -2.22 5.10
CA GLY A 40 -11.37 -1.82 5.62
C GLY A 40 -10.74 -0.61 4.93
N LEU A 41 -11.56 0.19 4.22
CA LEU A 41 -11.12 1.46 3.63
C LEU A 41 -11.26 2.60 4.64
N SER A 42 -10.27 3.49 4.65
CA SER A 42 -10.33 4.76 5.36
C SER A 42 -11.21 5.76 4.61
N GLY A 43 -11.66 6.82 5.30
CA GLY A 43 -12.45 7.89 4.66
C GLY A 43 -11.76 8.54 3.46
N ALA A 44 -10.43 8.68 3.50
CA ALA A 44 -9.65 9.21 2.38
C ALA A 44 -9.59 8.24 1.19
N GLU A 45 -9.49 6.93 1.45
CA GLU A 45 -9.56 5.91 0.39
C GLU A 45 -10.95 5.89 -0.24
N ILE A 46 -12.02 5.97 0.57
CA ILE A 46 -13.40 6.04 0.09
C ILE A 46 -13.61 7.28 -0.79
N ALA A 47 -13.16 8.46 -0.34
CA ALA A 47 -13.23 9.70 -1.13
C ALA A 47 -12.52 9.56 -2.48
N ARG A 48 -11.32 8.96 -2.47
CA ARG A 48 -10.58 8.67 -3.70
C ARG A 48 -11.33 7.72 -4.63
N THR A 49 -11.94 6.66 -4.10
CA THR A 49 -12.73 5.72 -4.90
C THR A 49 -13.94 6.40 -5.56
N ILE A 50 -14.57 7.39 -4.88
CA ILE A 50 -15.67 8.19 -5.45
C ILE A 50 -15.19 9.05 -6.61
N GLU A 51 -14.04 9.72 -6.46
CA GLU A 51 -13.42 10.49 -7.54
C GLU A 51 -13.02 9.60 -8.73
N ASP A 52 -12.43 8.44 -8.46
CA ASP A 52 -12.08 7.47 -9.51
C ASP A 52 -13.32 6.97 -10.26
N LEU A 53 -14.47 6.79 -9.57
CA LEU A 53 -15.74 6.48 -10.21
C LEU A 53 -16.21 7.63 -11.12
N ARG A 54 -16.13 8.88 -10.65
CA ARG A 54 -16.53 10.08 -11.43
C ARG A 54 -15.69 10.20 -12.69
N LEU A 55 -14.36 10.06 -12.58
CA LEU A 55 -13.44 10.08 -13.71
C LEU A 55 -13.74 8.94 -14.70
N TRP A 56 -13.87 7.71 -14.20
CA TRP A 56 -14.20 6.57 -15.04
C TRP A 56 -15.54 6.73 -15.77
N ALA A 57 -16.57 7.26 -15.09
CA ALA A 57 -17.88 7.47 -15.68
C ALA A 57 -17.87 8.58 -16.75
N ALA A 58 -17.04 9.62 -16.58
CA ALA A 58 -16.83 10.66 -17.57
C ALA A 58 -16.11 10.14 -18.83
N GLU A 59 -15.12 9.26 -18.66
CA GLU A 59 -14.39 8.62 -19.77
C GLU A 59 -15.19 7.50 -20.45
N ALA A 60 -16.14 6.88 -19.75
CA ALA A 60 -16.93 5.79 -20.31
C ALA A 60 -17.82 6.28 -21.48
N ILE A 61 -17.80 5.53 -22.58
CA ILE A 61 -18.61 5.81 -23.79
C ILE A 61 -19.63 4.68 -24.01
N GLY A 62 -20.81 5.05 -24.50
CA GLY A 62 -21.87 4.11 -24.90
C GLY A 62 -22.48 3.36 -23.71
N THR A 63 -22.77 2.07 -23.88
CA THR A 63 -23.44 1.22 -22.88
C THR A 63 -22.61 1.00 -21.61
N LYS A 64 -21.30 1.27 -21.64
CA LYS A 64 -20.44 1.21 -20.45
C LYS A 64 -20.69 2.37 -19.49
N ALA A 65 -21.13 3.52 -20.02
CA ALA A 65 -21.43 4.72 -19.25
C ALA A 65 -22.84 4.71 -18.62
N LEU A 66 -23.64 3.69 -18.94
CA LEU A 66 -25.01 3.56 -18.47
C LEU A 66 -25.08 2.50 -17.37
N ARG A 67 -25.59 2.88 -16.20
CA ARG A 67 -25.83 1.95 -15.09
C ARG A 67 -27.24 2.15 -14.58
N ALA A 68 -27.84 1.05 -14.16
CA ALA A 68 -29.12 1.07 -13.46
C ALA A 68 -28.96 1.50 -11.99
N ASP A 69 -27.81 1.15 -11.39
CA ASP A 69 -27.50 1.42 -10.00
C ASP A 69 -26.04 1.86 -9.86
N TRP A 70 -25.86 3.14 -9.60
CA TRP A 70 -24.54 3.74 -9.40
C TRP A 70 -23.96 3.44 -8.01
N HIS A 71 -24.80 3.25 -6.98
CA HIS A 71 -24.35 2.86 -5.65
C HIS A 71 -23.76 1.45 -5.64
N ALA A 72 -24.42 0.50 -6.32
CA ALA A 72 -23.87 -0.84 -6.52
C ALA A 72 -22.53 -0.82 -7.29
N THR A 73 -22.40 0.09 -8.27
CA THR A 73 -21.16 0.29 -9.01
C THR A 73 -20.05 0.83 -8.11
N LEU A 74 -20.34 1.82 -7.26
CA LEU A 74 -19.42 2.35 -6.27
C LEU A 74 -18.93 1.25 -5.30
N ARG A 75 -19.84 0.44 -4.74
CA ARG A 75 -19.48 -0.68 -3.85
C ARG A 75 -18.57 -1.71 -4.52
N ARG A 76 -18.71 -1.92 -5.84
CA ARG A 76 -17.80 -2.78 -6.61
C ARG A 76 -16.41 -2.18 -6.72
N PHE A 77 -16.30 -0.87 -6.94
CA PHE A 77 -15.03 -0.15 -6.92
C PHE A 77 -14.36 -0.27 -5.54
N MET A 78 -15.10 -0.02 -4.46
CA MET A 78 -14.61 -0.17 -3.09
C MET A 78 -14.10 -1.58 -2.81
N ARG A 79 -14.85 -2.63 -3.21
CA ARG A 79 -14.38 -4.02 -3.08
C ARG A 79 -13.08 -4.27 -3.84
N ARG A 80 -12.95 -3.75 -5.06
CA ARG A 80 -11.73 -3.87 -5.86
C ARG A 80 -10.53 -3.22 -5.15
N ASP A 81 -10.72 -2.04 -4.58
CA ASP A 81 -9.67 -1.33 -3.85
C ASP A 81 -9.30 -2.05 -2.55
N ALA A 82 -10.29 -2.59 -1.83
CA ALA A 82 -10.08 -3.42 -0.65
C ALA A 82 -9.31 -4.71 -0.98
N ASP A 83 -9.65 -5.39 -2.08
CA ASP A 83 -8.91 -6.56 -2.58
C ASP A 83 -7.47 -6.18 -2.98
N ALA A 84 -7.29 -5.06 -3.67
CA ALA A 84 -5.96 -4.56 -4.03
C ALA A 84 -5.11 -4.25 -2.78
N LYS A 85 -5.74 -3.78 -1.70
CA LYS A 85 -5.10 -3.54 -0.40
C LYS A 85 -4.73 -4.84 0.32
N ARG A 86 -5.60 -5.85 0.28
CA ARG A 86 -5.35 -7.18 0.87
C ARG A 86 -4.25 -7.95 0.14
N THR A 87 -4.20 -7.83 -1.19
CA THR A 87 -3.23 -8.53 -2.04
C THR A 87 -1.87 -7.85 -2.10
N ARG A 88 -1.81 -6.53 -1.88
CA ARG A 88 -0.53 -5.87 -1.62
C ARG A 88 0.03 -6.43 -0.32
N PRO A 89 1.28 -6.93 -0.29
CA PRO A 89 1.94 -7.15 0.98
C PRO A 89 1.89 -5.80 1.67
N SER A 90 1.12 -5.72 2.76
CA SER A 90 1.15 -4.57 3.65
C SER A 90 2.62 -4.39 3.95
N SER A 91 3.24 -3.37 3.33
CA SER A 91 4.52 -2.89 3.83
C SER A 91 4.23 -2.65 5.29
N PRO A 92 4.85 -3.41 6.21
CA PRO A 92 4.48 -3.38 7.60
C PRO A 92 4.47 -1.92 7.97
N ALA A 93 3.30 -1.46 8.44
CA ALA A 93 3.09 -0.12 8.93
C ALA A 93 4.35 0.25 9.69
N SER A 94 4.97 1.39 9.37
CA SER A 94 6.16 1.89 10.04
C SER A 94 5.95 1.77 11.53
N VAL A 95 6.44 0.66 12.09
CA VAL A 95 6.77 0.54 13.48
C VAL A 95 7.75 1.70 13.65
N PRO A 96 7.55 2.64 14.61
CA PRO A 96 8.56 3.65 14.88
C PRO A 96 9.89 2.92 14.95
N PRO A 97 10.92 3.31 14.18
CA PRO A 97 12.09 2.48 13.96
C PRO A 97 12.64 2.06 15.33
N ALA A 98 12.33 0.83 15.73
CA ALA A 98 12.98 0.19 16.84
C ALA A 98 14.43 0.16 16.38
N ALA A 99 15.23 1.03 17.00
CA ALA A 99 16.54 1.46 16.55
C ALA A 99 17.20 0.35 15.73
N LEU A 100 17.23 0.52 14.40
CA LEU A 100 18.07 -0.32 13.55
C LEU A 100 19.41 -0.40 14.28
N PRO A 101 19.99 -1.59 14.51
CA PRO A 101 21.31 -1.67 15.12
C PRO A 101 22.18 -0.71 14.32
N LYS A 102 22.71 0.30 15.00
CA LYS A 102 23.33 1.47 14.39
C LYS A 102 24.56 0.95 13.65
N THR A 103 24.39 0.60 12.38
CA THR A 103 25.45 0.04 11.57
C THR A 103 26.21 1.20 10.96
N PHE A 104 27.51 1.20 11.17
CA PHE A 104 28.41 2.21 10.64
C PHE A 104 28.89 1.72 9.29
N HIS A 105 28.62 2.51 8.24
CA HIS A 105 29.25 2.29 6.94
C HIS A 105 30.67 2.81 7.03
N VAL A 106 31.62 1.88 6.95
CA VAL A 106 33.04 2.18 7.03
C VAL A 106 33.62 2.04 5.62
N LYS A 107 34.13 3.15 5.08
CA LYS A 107 34.78 3.15 3.76
C LYS A 107 36.14 2.48 3.87
N ARG A 108 36.56 1.76 2.81
CA ARG A 108 37.87 1.10 2.77
C ARG A 108 39.02 2.07 3.05
N ASP A 109 38.99 3.24 2.42
CA ASP A 109 40.09 4.22 2.48
C ASP A 109 39.98 5.17 3.69
N SER A 110 39.30 4.73 4.75
CA SER A 110 39.20 5.46 6.02
C SER A 110 40.04 4.78 7.10
N PRO A 111 40.55 5.52 8.11
CA PRO A 111 41.26 4.92 9.24
C PRO A 111 40.47 3.81 9.94
N GLN A 112 39.14 3.98 10.02
CA GLN A 112 38.23 2.97 10.53
C GLN A 112 38.22 1.71 9.65
N GLY A 113 38.30 1.88 8.33
CA GLY A 113 38.33 0.80 7.35
C GLY A 113 39.60 -0.04 7.46
N GLU A 114 40.75 0.60 7.65
CA GLU A 114 42.03 -0.10 7.87
C GLU A 114 42.06 -0.86 9.21
N ALA A 115 41.51 -0.27 10.27
CA ALA A 115 41.39 -0.93 11.57
C ALA A 115 40.49 -2.17 11.49
N TRP A 116 39.31 -2.04 10.88
CA TRP A 116 38.41 -3.17 10.64
C TRP A 116 39.02 -4.23 9.71
N TRP A 117 39.75 -3.81 8.68
CA TRP A 117 40.44 -4.72 7.77
C TRP A 117 41.51 -5.54 8.50
N SER A 118 42.35 -4.90 9.32
CA SER A 118 43.37 -5.58 10.13
C SER A 118 42.75 -6.53 11.14
N PHE A 119 41.69 -6.11 11.81
CA PHE A 119 40.95 -6.93 12.76
C PHE A 119 40.33 -8.17 12.10
N VAL A 120 39.60 -8.00 10.99
CA VAL A 120 38.95 -9.12 10.28
C VAL A 120 39.99 -10.06 9.67
N LYS A 121 41.09 -9.52 9.13
CA LYS A 121 42.20 -10.31 8.60
C LYS A 121 42.89 -11.13 9.70
N SER A 122 43.13 -10.54 10.87
CA SER A 122 43.70 -11.24 12.03
C SER A 122 42.76 -12.33 12.54
N LYS A 123 41.45 -12.05 12.62
CA LYS A 123 40.48 -12.99 13.19
C LYS A 123 40.05 -14.13 12.24
N THR A 124 39.89 -13.83 10.96
CA THR A 124 39.29 -14.75 9.97
C THR A 124 40.30 -15.24 8.93
N GLY A 125 41.46 -14.60 8.81
CA GLY A 125 42.46 -14.89 7.78
C GLY A 125 42.00 -14.53 6.36
N LYS A 126 40.87 -13.83 6.22
CA LYS A 126 40.22 -13.51 4.94
C LYS A 126 39.94 -12.03 4.81
N THR A 127 39.96 -11.54 3.58
CA THR A 127 39.55 -10.16 3.25
C THR A 127 38.03 -10.07 3.23
N PRO A 128 37.42 -9.12 3.96
CA PRO A 128 35.96 -8.95 3.94
C PRO A 128 35.49 -8.52 2.54
N PRO A 129 34.40 -9.11 2.00
CA PRO A 129 33.88 -8.76 0.68
C PRO A 129 33.38 -7.31 0.67
N LEU A 130 33.75 -6.55 -0.36
CA LEU A 130 33.33 -5.16 -0.51
C LEU A 130 31.87 -5.08 -0.95
N ASP A 131 31.12 -4.14 -0.38
CA ASP A 131 29.82 -3.77 -0.91
C ASP A 131 29.94 -2.95 -2.21
N LYS A 132 28.80 -2.71 -2.89
CA LYS A 132 28.74 -1.88 -4.11
C LYS A 132 29.19 -0.43 -3.89
N ALA A 133 29.26 0.04 -2.64
CA ALA A 133 29.68 1.39 -2.27
C ALA A 133 31.16 1.45 -1.84
N GLY A 134 31.92 0.35 -2.00
CA GLY A 134 33.34 0.30 -1.67
C GLY A 134 33.64 0.30 -0.17
N GLY A 135 32.70 -0.14 0.66
CA GLY A 135 32.86 -0.18 2.11
C GLY A 135 32.28 -1.45 2.74
N TRP A 136 32.25 -1.42 4.07
CA TRP A 136 31.71 -2.49 4.91
C TRP A 136 30.74 -1.90 5.93
N ARG A 137 29.80 -2.73 6.39
CA ARG A 137 28.85 -2.34 7.44
C ARG A 137 29.17 -3.10 8.72
N PHE A 138 29.50 -2.37 9.76
CA PHE A 138 29.84 -2.94 11.07
C PHE A 138 28.88 -2.42 12.15
N PRO A 139 28.67 -3.17 13.24
CA PRO A 139 27.83 -2.74 14.35
C PRO A 139 28.44 -1.57 15.17
N SER A 140 29.72 -1.25 14.96
CA SER A 140 30.44 -0.16 15.59
C SER A 140 31.38 0.53 14.60
N GLU A 141 31.69 1.80 14.86
CA GLU A 141 32.63 2.58 14.05
C GLU A 141 34.06 2.01 14.09
N TRP A 142 34.44 1.38 15.21
CA TRP A 142 35.76 0.78 15.44
C TRP A 142 35.64 -0.70 15.83
N PRO A 143 36.65 -1.54 15.51
CA PRO A 143 36.68 -2.94 15.92
C PRO A 143 36.83 -3.09 17.45
N PRO A 144 36.37 -4.20 18.05
CA PRO A 144 36.48 -4.43 19.48
C PRO A 144 37.94 -4.59 19.90
N GLY A 145 38.40 -3.72 20.80
CA GLY A 145 39.79 -3.69 21.30
C GLY A 145 40.60 -2.47 20.85
N GLU A 146 40.12 -1.70 19.86
CA GLU A 146 40.69 -0.39 19.54
C GLU A 146 40.06 0.69 20.44
N PRO A 147 40.85 1.58 21.07
CA PRO A 147 40.30 2.68 21.84
C PRO A 147 39.48 3.57 20.92
N THR A 148 38.26 3.90 21.34
CA THR A 148 37.46 4.87 20.59
C THR A 148 38.25 6.18 20.57
N ARG A 149 38.31 6.93 19.46
CA ARG A 149 39.08 8.18 19.38
C ARG A 149 38.76 9.17 20.51
N ALA A 150 37.56 9.08 21.10
CA ALA A 150 37.16 9.79 22.33
C ALA A 150 38.02 9.46 23.57
N GLN A 151 38.57 8.25 23.68
CA GLN A 151 39.51 7.84 24.73
C GLN A 151 40.94 8.27 24.40
N GLN A 152 41.37 8.22 23.14
CA GLN A 152 42.73 8.67 22.75
C GLN A 152 42.92 10.19 22.88
N MET A 153 41.87 11.00 22.70
CA MET A 153 41.94 12.45 22.88
C MET A 153 41.83 12.91 24.34
N ALA A 154 41.39 12.03 25.25
CA ALA A 154 41.26 12.34 26.68
C ALA A 154 42.54 12.07 27.48
N GLU A 155 43.55 11.47 26.84
CA GLU A 155 44.83 11.07 27.46
C GLU A 155 46.04 11.77 26.80
N SER A 156 45.83 12.98 26.27
CA SER A 156 46.88 13.89 25.77
C SER A 156 46.95 15.17 26.61
#